data_AF-A0A6A4UIV1-F1
#
_entry.id   AF-A0A6A4UIV1-F1
#
_cell.length_a   1.000
_cell.length_b   1.000
_cell.length_c   1.000
_cell.angle_alpha   90.00
_cell.angle_beta   90.00
_cell.angle_gamma   90.00
#
_symmetry.space_group_name_H-M   'P 1'
#
loop_
_entity.id
_entity.type
_entity.pdbx_description
1 polymer ?
#
loop_
_entity_poly.entity_id
_entity_poly.type
_entity_poly.pdbx_seq_one_letter_code
_entity_poly.pdbx_strand_id
1 'polypeptide(L)'
;MKSFLLLALLVISAASLLAQTNKEEKKNVRVVVMPYDRFERFPYRFDLIRESLQLGLMEKGFTVVNDDTTWSIILEKDYALYNLSQLQADTIINIVNADLIVFGNADNFQNNRLTGLYSEKKISRPILVKVFDKRKHAIVLHERIDFIQHWGLNVKELSFRDFGIQTAYKLKQLGY
;
A
#
# COMPACT_ATOMS: atom_id res chain seq x y z
N MET A 1 27.24 -44.70 23.48
CA MET A 1 26.74 -44.22 22.17
C MET A 1 25.22 -44.08 22.07
N LYS A 2 24.40 -44.95 22.67
CA LYS A 2 22.93 -44.86 22.58
C LYS A 2 22.33 -43.59 23.24
N SER A 3 22.95 -43.09 24.31
CA SER A 3 22.47 -41.93 25.07
C SER A 3 22.66 -40.58 24.34
N PHE A 4 23.70 -40.47 23.50
CA PHE A 4 23.96 -39.27 22.70
C PHE A 4 22.96 -39.11 21.55
N LEU A 5 22.53 -40.23 20.96
CA LEU A 5 21.52 -40.25 19.90
C LEU A 5 20.15 -39.78 20.42
N LEU A 6 19.81 -40.15 21.65
CA LEU A 6 18.56 -39.73 22.29
C LEU A 6 18.55 -38.22 22.59
N LEU A 7 19.69 -37.69 23.05
CA LEU A 7 19.84 -36.26 23.32
C LEU A 7 19.77 -35.42 22.04
N ALA A 8 20.41 -35.89 20.96
CA ALA A 8 20.33 -35.24 19.66
C ALA A 8 18.89 -35.22 19.10
N LEU A 9 18.14 -36.32 19.26
CA LEU A 9 16.73 -36.38 18.86
C LEU A 9 15.85 -35.39 19.64
N LEU A 10 16.10 -35.22 20.94
CA LEU A 10 15.38 -34.26 21.80
C LEU A 10 15.68 -32.80 21.43
N VAL A 11 16.92 -32.49 21.03
CA VAL A 11 17.28 -31.14 20.58
C VAL A 11 16.63 -30.81 19.24
N ILE A 12 16.57 -31.77 18.31
CA ILE A 12 15.93 -31.59 17.01
C ILE A 12 14.41 -31.41 17.15
N SER A 13 13.77 -32.17 18.04
CA SER A 13 12.32 -32.03 18.29
C SER A 13 11.96 -30.74 19.04
N ALA A 14 12.81 -30.28 19.96
CA ALA A 14 12.63 -28.98 20.61
C ALA A 14 12.80 -27.81 19.61
N ALA A 15 13.78 -27.89 18.72
CA ALA A 15 14.00 -26.89 17.67
C ALA A 15 12.85 -26.85 16.65
N SER A 16 12.26 -27.99 16.30
CA SER A 16 11.12 -28.03 15.38
C SER A 16 9.83 -27.51 16.01
N LEU A 17 9.60 -27.74 17.31
CA LEU A 17 8.49 -27.16 18.06
C LEU A 17 8.60 -25.64 18.18
N LEU A 18 9.81 -25.11 18.44
CA LEU A 18 10.09 -23.66 18.46
C LEU A 18 9.93 -23.03 17.06
N ALA A 19 10.32 -23.73 16.00
CA ALA A 19 10.12 -23.27 14.62
C ALA A 19 8.63 -23.29 14.20
N GLN A 20 7.83 -24.22 14.74
CA GLN A 20 6.39 -24.27 14.52
C GLN A 20 5.62 -23.23 15.32
N THR A 21 6.03 -22.91 16.55
CA THR A 21 5.38 -21.86 17.36
C THR A 21 5.63 -20.45 16.81
N ASN A 22 6.69 -20.25 16.02
CA ASN A 22 6.95 -19.01 15.30
C ASN A 22 6.21 -18.89 13.95
N LYS A 23 5.40 -19.89 13.56
CA LYS A 23 4.31 -19.64 12.62
C LYS A 23 3.18 -18.99 13.39
N GLU A 24 3.39 -17.73 13.80
CA GLU A 24 2.27 -16.82 14.01
C GLU A 24 1.35 -17.02 12.81
N GLU A 25 0.08 -17.37 13.08
CA GLU A 25 -1.01 -17.21 12.13
C GLU A 25 -0.71 -15.96 11.31
N LYS A 26 -0.53 -16.11 10.00
CA LYS A 26 -0.39 -14.95 9.10
C LYS A 26 -1.65 -14.13 9.25
N LYS A 27 -1.65 -13.21 10.22
CA LYS A 27 -2.77 -12.36 10.55
C LYS A 27 -3.07 -11.59 9.28
N ASN A 28 -4.27 -11.79 8.75
CA ASN A 28 -4.67 -11.16 7.51
C ASN A 28 -4.64 -9.64 7.72
N VAL A 29 -3.64 -8.97 7.13
CA VAL A 29 -3.36 -7.56 7.37
C VAL A 29 -4.48 -6.73 6.75
N ARG A 30 -5.17 -5.95 7.59
CA ARG A 30 -6.28 -5.09 7.15
C ARG A 30 -5.74 -3.76 6.66
N VAL A 31 -6.14 -3.37 5.46
CA VAL A 31 -5.63 -2.17 4.79
C VAL A 31 -6.80 -1.30 4.36
N VAL A 32 -6.72 -0.01 4.62
CA VAL A 32 -7.65 0.96 4.05
C VAL A 32 -6.89 1.83 3.04
N VAL A 33 -7.47 2.04 1.86
CA VAL A 33 -6.87 2.83 0.77
C VAL A 33 -7.63 4.15 0.64
N MET A 34 -6.94 5.25 0.94
CA MET A 34 -7.44 6.61 0.81
C MET A 34 -7.55 7.03 -0.67
N PRO A 35 -8.42 8.00 -1.00
CA PRO A 35 -8.42 8.62 -2.33
C PRO A 35 -7.13 9.41 -2.58
N TYR A 36 -6.71 9.43 -3.84
CA TYR A 36 -5.47 10.08 -4.31
C TYR A 36 -5.74 11.41 -5.01
N ASP A 37 -6.96 11.64 -5.47
CA ASP A 37 -7.41 12.91 -6.03
C ASP A 37 -7.94 13.82 -4.92
N ARG A 38 -7.60 15.11 -5.01
CA ARG A 38 -8.08 16.18 -4.11
C ARG A 38 -9.55 16.53 -4.36
N PHE A 39 -10.04 16.37 -5.58
CA PHE A 39 -11.32 16.93 -6.01
C PHE A 39 -12.44 15.91 -6.16
N GLU A 40 -12.15 14.62 -6.02
CA GLU A 40 -13.20 13.62 -6.14
C GLU A 40 -14.19 13.73 -4.97
N ARG A 41 -15.48 13.76 -5.34
CA ARG A 41 -16.58 13.70 -4.38
C ARG A 41 -16.95 12.23 -4.18
N PHE A 42 -17.16 11.84 -2.93
CA PHE A 42 -17.70 10.52 -2.62
C PHE A 42 -19.01 10.29 -3.40
N PRO A 43 -19.26 9.08 -3.92
CA PRO A 43 -18.38 7.91 -3.92
C PRO A 43 -17.29 8.04 -4.99
N TYR A 44 -16.02 7.88 -4.60
CA TYR A 44 -14.79 7.98 -5.40
C TYR A 44 -14.73 6.95 -6.56
N ARG A 45 -15.72 6.98 -7.45
CA ARG A 45 -16.02 5.97 -8.47
C ARG A 45 -15.05 6.04 -9.64
N PHE A 46 -14.17 7.02 -9.69
CA PHE A 46 -13.26 7.26 -10.80
C PHE A 46 -11.78 7.33 -10.39
N ASP A 47 -11.47 7.09 -9.11
CA ASP A 47 -10.10 7.00 -8.63
C ASP A 47 -9.48 5.65 -9.03
N LEU A 48 -9.03 5.58 -10.29
CA LEU A 48 -8.38 4.41 -10.87
C LEU A 48 -7.12 3.98 -10.12
N ILE A 49 -6.47 4.91 -9.41
CA ILE A 49 -5.26 4.64 -8.62
C ILE A 49 -5.66 3.91 -7.34
N ARG A 50 -6.67 4.40 -6.63
CA ARG A 50 -7.25 3.73 -5.47
C ARG A 50 -7.77 2.35 -5.85
N GLU A 51 -8.55 2.22 -6.91
CA GLU A 51 -9.08 0.92 -7.37
C GLU A 51 -7.95 -0.06 -7.69
N SER A 52 -6.94 0.39 -8.43
CA SER A 52 -5.74 -0.39 -8.72
C SER A 52 -5.06 -0.91 -7.45
N LEU A 53 -4.83 -0.04 -6.46
CA LEU A 53 -4.21 -0.40 -5.19
C LEU A 53 -5.05 -1.43 -4.43
N GLN A 54 -6.37 -1.22 -4.36
CA GLN A 54 -7.28 -2.17 -3.72
C GLN A 54 -7.19 -3.55 -4.38
N LEU A 55 -7.25 -3.62 -5.71
CA LEU A 55 -7.14 -4.87 -6.46
C LEU A 55 -5.79 -5.55 -6.23
N GLY A 56 -4.68 -4.81 -6.32
CA GLY A 56 -3.34 -5.34 -6.10
C GLY A 56 -3.14 -5.87 -4.67
N LEU A 57 -3.66 -5.16 -3.67
CA LEU A 57 -3.63 -5.59 -2.27
C LEU A 57 -4.47 -6.86 -2.06
N MET A 58 -5.68 -6.92 -2.60
CA MET A 58 -6.51 -8.13 -2.52
C MET A 58 -5.84 -9.33 -3.22
N GLU A 59 -5.21 -9.12 -4.39
CA GLU A 59 -4.48 -10.17 -5.11
C GLU A 59 -3.29 -10.71 -4.31
N LYS A 60 -2.67 -9.87 -3.46
CA LYS A 60 -1.59 -10.28 -2.54
C LYS A 60 -2.10 -10.74 -1.17
N GLY A 61 -3.40 -10.93 -0.99
CA GLY A 61 -3.99 -11.51 0.22
C GLY A 61 -4.07 -10.55 1.41
N PHE A 62 -4.14 -9.24 1.17
CA PHE A 62 -4.52 -8.25 2.18
C PHE A 62 -6.04 -8.14 2.26
N THR A 63 -6.58 -7.82 3.44
CA THR A 63 -8.01 -7.52 3.60
C THR A 63 -8.24 -6.03 3.41
N VAL A 64 -8.86 -5.64 2.31
CA VAL A 64 -9.13 -4.23 2.01
C VAL A 64 -10.45 -3.79 2.66
N VAL A 65 -10.42 -2.69 3.41
CA VAL A 65 -11.60 -2.10 4.06
C VAL A 65 -12.31 -1.15 3.11
N ASN A 66 -13.57 -1.48 2.75
CA ASN A 66 -14.34 -0.80 1.71
C ASN A 66 -15.80 -0.50 2.08
N ASP A 67 -16.23 -0.68 3.33
CA ASP A 67 -17.62 -0.46 3.73
C ASP A 67 -18.01 1.03 3.83
N ASP A 68 -19.23 1.37 3.42
CA ASP A 68 -19.75 2.75 3.35
C ASP A 68 -19.81 3.43 4.73
N THR A 69 -20.06 2.66 5.78
CA THR A 69 -20.08 3.14 7.16
C THR A 69 -18.74 3.71 7.57
N THR A 70 -17.65 2.98 7.30
CA THR A 70 -16.28 3.41 7.56
C THR A 70 -15.97 4.70 6.80
N TRP A 71 -16.32 4.76 5.51
CA TRP A 71 -16.08 5.93 4.69
C TRP A 71 -16.81 7.17 5.18
N SER A 72 -18.05 7.02 5.62
CA SER A 72 -18.83 8.13 6.20
C SER A 72 -18.09 8.74 7.40
N ILE A 73 -17.56 7.91 8.31
CA ILE A 73 -16.83 8.38 9.50
C ILE A 73 -15.49 9.05 9.13
N ILE A 74 -14.78 8.55 8.11
CA ILE A 74 -13.54 9.18 7.62
C ILE A 74 -13.83 10.57 7.06
N LEU A 75 -14.90 10.71 6.26
CA LEU A 75 -15.27 11.97 5.61
C LEU A 75 -15.70 13.05 6.60
N GLU A 76 -16.33 12.67 7.72
CA GLU A 76 -16.68 13.60 8.81
C GLU A 76 -15.47 14.30 9.45
N LYS A 77 -14.24 13.82 9.22
CA LYS A 77 -13.02 14.43 9.76
C LYS A 77 -12.51 15.65 8.98
N ASP A 78 -13.02 15.88 7.77
CA ASP A 78 -12.60 17.00 6.90
C ASP A 78 -11.08 17.08 6.69
N TYR A 79 -10.43 15.92 6.53
CA TYR A 79 -8.99 15.84 6.28
C TYR A 79 -8.68 15.78 4.78
N ALA A 80 -7.52 16.32 4.40
CA ALA A 80 -6.93 16.10 3.09
C ALA A 80 -6.40 14.65 2.98
N LEU A 81 -7.27 13.70 2.60
CA LEU A 81 -6.98 12.26 2.62
C LEU A 81 -5.79 11.84 1.71
N TYR A 82 -5.50 12.63 0.67
CA TYR A 82 -4.34 12.45 -0.22
C TYR A 82 -2.99 12.86 0.44
N ASN A 83 -3.01 13.56 1.57
CA ASN A 83 -1.81 13.99 2.28
C ASN A 83 -2.04 14.10 3.80
N LEU A 84 -2.13 12.94 4.45
CA LEU A 84 -2.30 12.85 5.89
C LEU A 84 -1.00 13.15 6.64
N SER A 85 -1.10 13.92 7.72
CA SER A 85 -0.08 13.94 8.78
C SER A 85 -0.11 12.64 9.60
N GLN A 86 0.96 12.37 10.36
CA GLN A 86 1.03 11.20 11.24
C GLN A 86 -0.15 11.14 12.22
N LEU A 87 -0.48 12.25 12.88
CA LEU A 87 -1.61 12.31 13.82
C LEU A 87 -2.95 12.00 13.15
N GLN A 88 -3.17 12.50 11.93
CA GLN A 88 -4.39 12.23 11.18
C GLN A 88 -4.47 10.76 10.74
N ALA A 89 -3.34 10.20 10.27
CA ALA A 89 -3.26 8.79 9.93
C ALA A 89 -3.52 7.89 11.15
N ASP A 90 -2.92 8.20 12.30
CA ASP A 90 -3.19 7.51 13.57
C ASP A 90 -4.65 7.61 14.00
N THR A 91 -5.28 8.77 13.79
CA THR A 91 -6.71 8.95 14.12
C THR A 91 -7.58 8.05 13.23
N ILE A 92 -7.37 8.10 11.91
CA ILE A 92 -8.14 7.32 10.94
C ILE A 92 -7.94 5.81 11.18
N ILE A 93 -6.71 5.35 11.34
CA ILE A 93 -6.41 3.91 11.40
C ILE A 93 -7.06 3.23 12.61
N ASN A 94 -7.20 3.99 13.70
CA ASN A 94 -7.87 3.54 14.91
C ASN A 94 -9.39 3.49 14.75
N ILE A 95 -9.99 4.49 14.10
CA ILE A 95 -11.42 4.54 13.80
C ILE A 95 -11.83 3.37 12.90
N VAL A 96 -11.07 3.15 11.84
CA VAL A 96 -11.36 2.16 10.79
C VAL A 96 -11.00 0.72 11.22
N ASN A 97 -10.25 0.58 12.31
CA ASN A 97 -9.71 -0.71 12.77
C ASN A 97 -8.91 -1.44 11.66
N ALA A 98 -8.01 -0.70 11.00
CA ALA A 98 -7.06 -1.24 10.03
C ALA A 98 -5.66 -1.42 10.65
N ASP A 99 -4.82 -2.25 10.04
CA ASP A 99 -3.39 -2.37 10.37
C ASP A 99 -2.55 -1.37 9.57
N LEU A 100 -2.95 -1.08 8.32
CA LEU A 100 -2.27 -0.14 7.42
C LEU A 100 -3.24 0.87 6.79
N ILE A 101 -2.77 2.10 6.56
CA ILE A 101 -3.41 3.07 5.65
C ILE A 101 -2.49 3.27 4.45
N VAL A 102 -3.03 3.13 3.25
CA VAL A 102 -2.38 3.51 1.99
C VAL A 102 -2.98 4.84 1.54
N PHE A 103 -2.14 5.83 1.31
CA PHE A 103 -2.55 7.17 0.89
C PHE A 103 -1.45 7.82 0.08
N GLY A 104 -1.75 8.92 -0.59
CA GLY A 104 -0.75 9.53 -1.46
C GLY A 104 -1.35 10.57 -2.38
N ASN A 105 -0.51 11.08 -3.27
CA ASN A 105 -0.86 12.21 -4.10
C ASN A 105 -0.65 11.86 -5.59
N ALA A 106 -1.70 12.09 -6.38
CA ALA A 106 -1.70 11.97 -7.85
C ALA A 106 -1.88 13.32 -8.58
N ASP A 107 -1.90 14.45 -7.86
CA ASP A 107 -2.02 15.80 -8.38
C ASP A 107 -1.04 16.00 -9.55
N ASN A 108 -1.56 16.41 -10.71
CA ASN A 108 -0.79 16.68 -11.92
C ASN A 108 -0.06 15.45 -12.51
N PHE A 109 -0.53 14.22 -12.23
CA PHE A 109 -0.02 12.99 -12.86
C PHE A 109 0.01 13.12 -14.39
N GLN A 110 -0.98 13.74 -15.01
CA GLN A 110 -0.96 14.09 -16.43
C GLN A 110 -1.16 15.59 -16.60
N ASN A 111 -0.09 16.30 -16.98
CA ASN A 111 -0.19 17.69 -17.40
C ASN A 111 0.30 17.83 -18.83
N ASN A 112 -0.39 18.64 -19.62
CA ASN A 112 0.11 19.08 -20.90
C ASN A 112 1.09 20.23 -20.66
N ARG A 113 2.32 20.10 -21.17
CA ARG A 113 3.26 21.21 -21.24
C ARG A 113 3.30 21.69 -22.67
N LEU A 114 3.09 22.99 -22.86
CA LEU A 114 3.33 23.63 -24.16
C LEU A 114 4.82 23.56 -24.49
N THR A 115 5.15 22.96 -25.63
CA THR A 115 6.47 22.97 -26.26
C THR A 115 6.38 23.77 -27.56
N GLY A 116 7.02 24.95 -27.60
CA GLY A 116 6.92 25.88 -28.73
C GLY A 116 5.55 26.58 -28.84
N LEU A 117 5.22 27.07 -30.04
CA LEU A 117 4.02 27.88 -30.29
C LEU A 117 2.73 27.05 -30.49
N TYR A 118 2.82 25.75 -30.82
CA TYR A 118 1.65 24.95 -31.23
C TYR A 118 1.65 23.47 -30.81
N SER A 119 2.63 22.98 -30.04
CA SER A 119 2.65 21.56 -29.64
C SER A 119 2.47 21.39 -28.14
N GLU A 120 1.50 20.56 -27.74
CA GLU A 120 1.36 20.11 -26.37
C GLU A 120 2.07 18.76 -26.21
N LYS A 121 3.02 18.70 -25.28
CA LYS A 121 3.62 17.44 -24.85
C LYS A 121 2.96 17.01 -23.55
N LYS A 122 2.36 15.82 -23.53
CA LYS A 122 1.93 15.18 -22.29
C LYS A 122 3.16 14.88 -21.43
N ILE A 123 3.20 15.45 -20.24
CA ILE A 123 4.18 15.14 -19.20
C ILE A 123 3.48 14.33 -18.14
N SER A 124 3.98 13.13 -17.92
CA SER A 124 3.58 12.29 -16.79
C SER A 124 4.41 12.65 -15.56
N ARG A 125 3.78 12.90 -14.42
CA ARG A 125 4.46 13.04 -13.13
C ARG A 125 4.27 11.76 -12.31
N PRO A 126 5.26 11.38 -11.48
CA PRO A 126 5.13 10.21 -10.64
C PRO A 126 4.01 10.41 -9.63
N ILE A 127 3.27 9.32 -9.38
CA ILE A 127 2.31 9.26 -8.28
C ILE A 127 3.05 8.89 -7.01
N LEU A 128 2.75 9.60 -5.93
CA LEU A 128 3.34 9.37 -4.61
C LEU A 128 2.47 8.39 -3.84
N VAL A 129 3.03 7.28 -3.38
CA VAL A 129 2.37 6.30 -2.51
C VAL A 129 3.05 6.29 -1.16
N LYS A 130 2.26 6.44 -0.10
CA LYS A 130 2.68 6.34 1.30
C LYS A 130 1.86 5.25 1.99
N VAL A 131 2.51 4.48 2.86
CA VAL A 131 1.83 3.49 3.69
C VAL A 131 2.19 3.73 5.14
N PHE A 132 1.18 3.98 5.96
CA PHE A 132 1.30 4.17 7.40
C PHE A 132 0.96 2.86 8.12
N ASP A 133 1.78 2.49 9.11
CA ASP A 133 1.59 1.31 9.96
C ASP A 133 1.16 1.70 11.37
N LYS A 134 0.02 1.17 11.80
CA LYS A 134 -0.56 1.39 13.14
C LYS A 134 0.39 1.04 14.27
N ARG A 135 1.11 -0.08 14.16
CA ARG A 135 1.94 -0.63 15.25
C ARG A 135 3.22 0.17 15.43
N LYS A 136 3.77 0.66 14.31
CA LYS A 136 5.00 1.46 14.28
C LYS A 136 4.75 2.95 14.43
N HIS A 137 3.50 3.39 14.30
CA HIS A 137 3.10 4.78 14.27
C HIS A 137 3.94 5.59 13.27
N ALA A 138 4.24 5.02 12.10
CA ALA A 138 5.15 5.61 11.13
C ALA A 138 4.80 5.22 9.69
N ILE A 139 5.27 6.04 8.74
CA ILE A 139 5.24 5.68 7.32
C ILE A 139 6.32 4.63 7.07
N VAL A 140 5.90 3.44 6.63
CA VAL A 140 6.77 2.28 6.38
C VAL A 140 7.11 2.07 4.92
N LEU A 141 6.35 2.70 4.02
CA LEU A 141 6.62 2.74 2.59
C LEU A 141 6.38 4.16 2.08
N HIS A 142 7.31 4.70 1.31
CA HIS A 142 7.19 6.00 0.67
C HIS A 142 7.82 5.92 -0.72
N GLU A 143 6.97 5.88 -1.75
CA GLU A 143 7.35 5.49 -3.10
C GLU A 143 6.86 6.51 -4.12
N ARG A 144 7.67 6.72 -5.15
CA ARG A 144 7.31 7.51 -6.33
C ARG A 144 7.24 6.55 -7.51
N ILE A 145 6.06 6.41 -8.09
CA ILE A 145 5.83 5.45 -9.17
C ILE A 145 5.51 6.22 -10.45
N ASP A 146 6.41 6.08 -11.43
CA ASP A 146 6.21 6.56 -12.79
C ASP A 146 5.55 5.46 -13.65
N PHE A 147 4.54 5.82 -14.44
CA PHE A 147 3.90 4.93 -15.40
C PHE A 147 4.80 4.64 -16.61
N ILE A 148 5.81 5.46 -16.86
CA ILE A 148 6.82 5.25 -17.90
C ILE A 148 8.18 5.23 -17.22
N GLN A 149 8.82 4.08 -17.20
CA GLN A 149 10.11 3.86 -16.55
C GLN A 149 11.20 3.71 -17.59
N HIS A 150 12.26 4.50 -17.45
CA HIS A 150 13.42 4.47 -18.35
C HIS A 150 14.59 3.73 -17.68
N TRP A 151 15.11 2.70 -18.34
CA TRP A 151 16.28 1.93 -17.93
C TRP A 151 17.30 1.92 -19.07
N GLY A 152 18.13 2.97 -19.13
CA GLY A 152 19.01 3.19 -20.28
C GLY A 152 18.18 3.43 -21.55
N LEU A 153 18.35 2.55 -22.55
CA LEU A 153 17.59 2.60 -23.81
C LEU A 153 16.22 1.91 -23.73
N ASN A 154 15.98 1.13 -22.67
CA ASN A 154 14.73 0.39 -22.53
C ASN A 154 13.67 1.27 -21.86
N VAL A 155 12.47 1.25 -22.40
CA VAL A 155 11.29 1.91 -21.83
C VAL A 155 10.30 0.84 -21.43
N LYS A 156 9.82 0.91 -20.19
CA LYS A 156 8.74 0.07 -19.70
C LYS A 156 7.55 0.94 -19.36
N GLU A 157 6.41 0.64 -19.95
CA GLU A 157 5.12 1.22 -19.59
C GLU A 157 4.45 0.33 -18.53
N LEU A 158 4.04 0.92 -17.42
CA LEU A 158 3.25 0.26 -16.40
C LEU A 158 1.77 0.55 -16.65
N SER A 159 0.94 -0.48 -16.57
CA SER A 159 -0.51 -0.30 -16.54
C SER A 159 -0.98 0.12 -15.14
N PHE A 160 -2.21 0.62 -15.03
CA PHE A 160 -2.83 0.83 -13.72
C PHE A 160 -2.86 -0.46 -12.92
N ARG A 161 -3.08 -1.63 -13.52
CA ARG A 161 -3.06 -2.90 -12.77
C ARG A 161 -1.67 -3.18 -12.16
N ASP A 162 -0.60 -2.94 -12.91
CA ASP A 162 0.77 -3.17 -12.44
C ASP A 162 1.13 -2.29 -11.25
N PHE A 163 0.60 -1.07 -11.20
CA PHE A 163 0.81 -0.10 -10.12
C PHE A 163 0.44 -0.66 -8.74
N GLY A 164 -0.79 -1.18 -8.61
CA GLY A 164 -1.29 -1.74 -7.36
C GLY A 164 -0.55 -3.01 -6.96
N ILE A 165 -0.30 -3.90 -7.93
CA ILE A 165 0.44 -5.14 -7.70
C ILE A 165 1.86 -4.87 -7.22
N GLN A 166 2.56 -3.89 -7.81
CA GLN A 166 3.93 -3.54 -7.41
C GLN A 166 3.98 -3.02 -5.98
N THR A 167 3.05 -2.14 -5.59
CA THR A 167 2.94 -1.62 -4.22
C THR A 167 2.66 -2.75 -3.23
N ALA A 168 1.68 -3.60 -3.52
CA ALA A 168 1.32 -4.72 -2.65
C ALA A 168 2.47 -5.75 -2.53
N TYR A 169 3.21 -5.99 -3.61
CA TYR A 169 4.38 -6.85 -3.60
C TYR A 169 5.50 -6.30 -2.69
N LYS A 170 5.79 -4.99 -2.76
CA LYS A 170 6.76 -4.35 -1.86
C LYS A 170 6.35 -4.48 -0.39
N LEU A 171 5.07 -4.30 -0.07
CA LEU A 171 4.58 -4.52 1.31
C LEU A 171 4.80 -5.96 1.78
N LYS A 172 4.55 -6.95 0.92
CA LYS A 172 4.84 -8.37 1.22
C LYS A 172 6.34 -8.61 1.46
N GLN A 173 7.21 -7.97 0.70
CA GLN A 173 8.66 -8.05 0.90
C GLN A 173 9.11 -7.42 2.23
N LEU A 174 8.39 -6.39 2.70
CA LEU A 174 8.61 -5.78 4.03
C LEU A 174 8.06 -6.63 5.20
N GLY A 175 7.40 -7.76 4.91
CA GLY A 175 6.90 -8.70 5.91
C GLY A 175 5.42 -8.52 6.30
N TYR A 176 4.67 -7.71 5.55
CA TYR A 176 3.21 -7.55 5.74
C TYR A 176 2.40 -8.55 4.94
#